data_AF-A0A0F8XE26-F1
#
_entry.id   AF-A0A0F8XE26-F1
#
_cell.length_a   1.000
_cell.length_b   1.000
_cell.length_c   1.000
_cell.angle_alpha   90.00
_cell.angle_beta   90.00
_cell.angle_gamma   90.00
#
_symmetry.space_group_name_H-M   'P 1'
#
loop_
_entity.id
_entity.type
_entity.pdbx_description
1 polymer ?
#
loop_
_entity_poly.entity_id
_entity_poly.type
_entity_poly.pdbx_seq_one_letter_code
_entity_poly.pdbx_strand_id
1 'polypeptide(L)' 'MTKQLYQLSKNHFIFPDPTHALDDPDGLLAIGGCLSITRLKNAYG' A
#
# COMPACT_ATOMS: atom_id res chain seq x y z
N MET A 1 11.00 -7.17 11.69
CA MET A 1 9.94 -6.29 11.13
C MET A 1 8.70 -7.15 10.89
N THR A 2 7.51 -6.66 11.22
CA THR A 2 6.26 -7.44 11.14
C THR A 2 5.60 -7.23 9.79
N LYS A 3 5.36 -8.32 9.04
CA LYS A 3 4.62 -8.30 7.77
C LYS A 3 3.12 -8.35 8.05
N GLN A 4 2.37 -7.40 7.49
CA GLN A 4 0.93 -7.28 7.71
C GLN A 4 0.26 -6.57 6.54
N LEU A 5 -1.05 -6.80 6.39
CA LEU A 5 -1.86 -6.11 5.39
C LEU A 5 -2.31 -4.74 5.89
N TYR A 6 -1.98 -3.68 5.15
CA TYR A 6 -2.36 -2.31 5.52
C TYR A 6 -3.68 -1.87 4.87
N GLN A 7 -4.55 -1.22 5.63
CA GLN A 7 -5.73 -0.53 5.08
C GLN A 7 -5.36 0.90 4.70
N LEU A 8 -5.48 1.25 3.42
CA LEU A 8 -5.19 2.61 2.94
C LEU A 8 -6.26 3.61 3.40
N SER A 9 -5.80 4.78 3.85
CA SER A 9 -6.66 5.90 4.20
C SER A 9 -7.42 6.43 2.98
N LYS A 10 -8.64 6.94 3.16
CA LYS A 10 -9.35 7.67 2.09
C LYS A 10 -8.76 9.06 1.81
N ASN A 11 -8.11 9.67 2.82
CA ASN A 11 -7.71 11.08 2.78
C ASN A 11 -6.18 11.27 2.67
N HIS A 12 -5.40 10.22 2.96
CA HIS A 12 -3.93 10.24 2.83
C HIS A 12 -3.47 9.27 1.75
N PHE A 13 -2.67 9.76 0.80
CA PHE A 13 -2.27 9.04 -0.41
C PHE A 13 -0.92 8.30 -0.32
N ILE A 14 -0.37 8.12 0.89
CA ILE A 14 0.93 7.47 1.13
C ILE A 14 0.76 5.94 1.13
N PHE A 15 1.80 5.23 0.64
CA PHE A 15 1.92 3.79 0.74
C PHE A 15 2.88 3.39 1.86
N PRO A 16 2.67 2.25 2.54
CA PRO A 16 3.67 1.66 3.43
C PRO A 16 4.94 1.27 2.65
N ASP A 17 6.03 1.07 3.38
CA ASP A 17 7.27 0.54 2.81
C ASP A 17 7.04 -0.86 2.19
N PRO A 18 7.44 -1.11 0.92
CA PRO A 18 7.26 -2.41 0.26
C PRO A 18 7.91 -3.59 0.98
N THR A 19 8.96 -3.36 1.79
CA THR A 19 9.63 -4.42 2.57
C THR A 19 8.72 -5.04 3.64
N HIS A 20 7.59 -4.39 3.95
CA HIS A 20 6.56 -4.90 4.87
C HIS A 20 5.49 -5.76 4.20
N ALA A 21 5.55 -5.97 2.88
CA ALA A 21 4.61 -6.83 2.16
C ALA A 21 4.67 -8.28 2.67
N LEU A 22 3.52 -8.97 2.60
CA LEU A 22 3.41 -10.38 2.98
C LEU A 22 4.29 -11.27 2.08
N ASP A 23 4.78 -12.38 2.65
CA ASP A 23 5.45 -13.44 1.88
C ASP A 23 4.46 -14.40 1.23
N ASP A 24 3.28 -14.57 1.84
CA ASP A 24 2.20 -15.41 1.33
C ASP A 24 0.84 -14.76 1.63
N PRO A 25 0.12 -14.23 0.62
CA PRO A 25 0.55 -14.16 -0.79
C PRO A 25 1.69 -13.14 -0.99
N ASP A 26 2.66 -13.52 -1.83
CA ASP A 26 3.85 -12.72 -2.12
C ASP A 26 3.50 -11.32 -2.66
N GLY A 27 4.09 -10.29 -2.07
CA GLY A 27 3.97 -8.91 -2.50
C GLY A 27 2.66 -8.22 -2.09
N LEU A 28 1.75 -8.90 -1.39
CA LEU A 28 0.51 -8.25 -0.93
C LEU A 28 0.81 -7.29 0.23
N LEU A 29 0.66 -5.98 -0.05
CA LEU A 29 1.02 -4.91 0.88
C LEU A 29 -0.18 -4.21 1.52
N ALA A 30 -1.16 -3.80 0.72
CA ALA A 30 -2.25 -2.95 1.20
C ALA A 30 -3.55 -3.11 0.40
N ILE A 31 -4.68 -2.77 1.03
CA ILE A 31 -6.02 -2.77 0.42
C ILE A 31 -6.77 -1.45 0.72
N GLY A 32 -7.79 -1.14 -0.08
CA GLY A 32 -8.64 0.04 0.09
C GLY A 32 -8.12 1.29 -0.63
N GLY A 33 -8.46 2.47 -0.11
CA GLY A 33 -8.10 3.74 -0.75
C GLY A 33 -8.98 4.11 -1.95
N CYS A 34 -8.36 4.53 -3.05
CA CYS A 34 -9.00 4.96 -4.30
C CYS A 34 -8.02 4.87 -5.49
N LEU A 35 -8.47 5.11 -6.71
CA LEU A 35 -7.61 5.13 -7.92
C LEU A 35 -7.38 6.55 -8.44
N SER A 36 -7.23 7.53 -7.54
CA SER A 36 -6.92 8.91 -7.94
C SER A 36 -5.53 8.99 -8.58
N ILE A 37 -5.36 9.93 -9.52
CA ILE A 37 -4.06 10.18 -10.19
C ILE A 37 -2.96 10.41 -9.15
N THR A 38 -3.24 11.17 -8.10
CA THR A 38 -2.30 11.44 -7.01
C THR A 38 -1.86 10.16 -6.30
N ARG A 39 -2.80 9.25 -5.97
CA ARG A 39 -2.43 7.99 -5.32
C ARG A 39 -1.62 7.09 -6.25
N LEU A 40 -2.02 6.99 -7.51
CA LEU A 40 -1.30 6.17 -8.48
C LEU A 40 0.13 6.70 -8.66
N LYS A 41 0.34 8.02 -8.75
CA LYS A 41 1.69 8.59 -8.80
C LYS A 41 2.53 8.21 -7.57
N ASN A 42 1.95 8.25 -6.37
CA ASN A 42 2.67 7.85 -5.15
C ASN A 42 2.98 6.35 -5.06
N ALA A 43 2.29 5.51 -5.83
CA ALA A 43 2.54 4.07 -5.87
C ALA A 43 3.74 3.71 -6.77
N TYR A 44 4.03 4.55 -7.77
CA TYR A 44 5.02 4.27 -8.83
C TYR A 44 6.20 5.25 -8.87
N GLY A 45 6.12 6.36 -8.13
CA GLY A 45 7.17 7.38 -8.04
C GLY A 45 8.16 7.05 -6.94
#